data_AF-A0A0B2PEI2-F1
#
_entry.id   AF-A0A0B2PEI2-F1
#
_cell.length_a   1.000
_cell.length_b   1.000
_cell.length_c   1.000
_cell.angle_alpha   90.00
_cell.angle_beta   90.00
_cell.angle_gamma   90.00
#
_symmetry.space_group_name_H-M   'P 1'
#
loop_
_entity.id
_entity.type
_entity.pdbx_description
1 polymer ?
#
loop_
_entity_poly.entity_id
_entity_poly.type
_entity_poly.pdbx_seq_one_letter_code
_entity_poly.pdbx_strand_id
1 'polypeptide(L)'
;MGDFNLALVIVAVVVCVIVFLVNVYLLVNYQHPDDANQAYFPKFVVVLGLSVAAISILMLPADVANRQACRHAIYNGAVDFTIRHLSSSTTSFPSTWTFSSGQPCIGSDAHQCSAFSASPSSEKTWTMRTTFPEYVVALATIVGSVLFAIFGGVGIACLPLGLIFSFIRRPKAVITRSQYIKEATELGKKARELKKAAEALHQEERSGSKGRKFRKNVKEVEKELFQLEEDVKLLEEMYPQGEKAETTWALTVLGYLAKFVLGILGLIVSVAWVTHIIIYLLIDPPLSPFLNEVFIKLDDVWGLLGTAAFAFFCFYLLLAVIAGAMMLGLRLVFITIHPMKWGGTLMNSFLFNVGLILLCSISVIQFCSTAFAYYAQATAAQEIFGHTLESLRGIKYLYKYNVFQIAFVVLAGLTFVYYAAFGWRRKKPSGRFQLST
;
A
#
# COMPACT_ATOMS: atom_id res chain seq x y z
N MET A 1 -0.34 14.78 35.27
CA MET A 1 -0.21 14.44 33.85
C MET A 1 -1.00 13.16 33.58
N GLY A 2 -2.32 13.29 33.45
CA GLY A 2 -3.23 12.22 33.01
C GLY A 2 -3.67 12.42 31.56
N ASP A 3 -3.00 13.33 30.84
CA ASP A 3 -3.52 13.96 29.64
C ASP A 3 -3.21 13.17 28.36
N PHE A 4 -2.24 12.24 28.39
CA PHE A 4 -1.78 11.56 27.18
C PHE A 4 -2.82 10.59 26.61
N ASN A 5 -3.56 9.87 27.46
CA ASN A 5 -4.62 8.96 26.99
C ASN A 5 -5.83 9.72 26.44
N LEU A 6 -6.21 10.83 27.09
CA LEU A 6 -7.29 11.68 26.59
C LEU A 6 -6.89 12.38 25.28
N ALA A 7 -5.66 12.89 25.19
CA ALA A 7 -5.13 13.49 23.97
C ALA A 7 -5.09 12.49 22.81
N LEU A 8 -4.67 11.25 23.06
CA LEU A 8 -4.61 10.20 22.04
C LEU A 8 -6.02 9.81 21.56
N VAL A 9 -7.02 9.74 22.46
CA VAL A 9 -8.42 9.53 22.09
C VAL A 9 -8.95 10.69 21.24
N ILE A 10 -8.68 11.94 21.63
CA ILE A 10 -9.10 13.12 20.84
C ILE A 10 -8.44 13.09 19.45
N VAL A 11 -7.15 12.81 19.37
CA VAL A 11 -6.41 12.68 18.10
C VAL A 11 -7.02 11.56 17.25
N ALA A 12 -7.31 10.40 17.82
CA ALA A 12 -7.93 9.29 17.09
C ALA A 12 -9.31 9.68 16.52
N VAL A 13 -10.15 10.36 17.31
CA VAL A 13 -11.46 10.85 16.85
C VAL A 13 -11.31 11.87 15.71
N VAL A 14 -10.42 12.84 15.87
CA VAL A 14 -10.15 13.87 14.85
C VAL A 14 -9.63 13.23 13.56
N VAL A 15 -8.70 12.28 13.65
CA VAL A 15 -8.15 11.58 12.49
C VAL A 15 -9.24 10.75 11.79
N CYS A 16 -10.10 10.05 12.53
CA CYS A 16 -11.24 9.33 11.95
C CYS A 16 -12.21 10.26 11.18
N VAL A 17 -12.52 11.44 11.74
CA VAL A 17 -13.35 12.44 11.06
C VAL A 17 -12.66 12.97 9.81
N ILE A 18 -11.36 13.28 9.87
CA ILE A 18 -10.59 13.73 8.70
C ILE A 18 -10.58 12.67 7.61
N VAL A 19 -10.35 11.40 7.95
CA VAL A 19 -10.38 10.28 7.00
C VAL A 19 -11.75 10.20 6.31
N PHE A 20 -12.84 10.33 7.07
CA PHE A 20 -14.18 10.32 6.49
C PHE A 20 -14.40 11.49 5.53
N LEU A 21 -14.01 12.72 5.92
CA LEU A 21 -14.12 13.91 5.07
C LEU A 21 -13.30 13.78 3.79
N VAL A 22 -12.06 13.27 3.88
CA VAL A 22 -11.20 13.01 2.72
C VAL A 22 -11.83 11.98 1.81
N ASN A 23 -12.41 10.90 2.34
CA ASN A 23 -13.05 9.87 1.52
C ASN A 23 -14.34 10.36 0.85
N VAL A 24 -15.12 11.21 1.51
CA VAL A 24 -16.25 11.91 0.88
C VAL A 24 -15.75 12.83 -0.25
N TYR A 25 -14.67 13.58 -0.01
CA TYR A 25 -14.06 14.41 -1.04
C TYR A 25 -13.58 13.58 -2.24
N LEU A 26 -12.93 12.44 -2.00
CA LEU A 26 -12.50 11.51 -3.07
C LEU A 26 -13.70 10.99 -3.86
N LEU A 27 -14.77 10.56 -3.19
CA LEU A 27 -15.98 10.11 -3.86
C LEU A 27 -16.55 11.20 -4.78
N VAL A 28 -16.75 12.41 -4.26
CA VAL A 28 -17.37 13.53 -4.99
C VAL A 28 -16.55 13.91 -6.23
N ASN A 29 -15.23 13.83 -6.15
CA ASN A 29 -14.34 14.24 -7.24
C ASN A 29 -14.04 13.13 -8.25
N TYR A 30 -14.14 11.85 -7.87
CA TYR A 30 -13.90 10.74 -8.80
C TYR A 30 -15.18 10.16 -9.42
N GLN A 31 -16.35 10.36 -8.80
CA GLN A 31 -17.61 9.87 -9.35
C GLN A 31 -17.92 10.51 -10.71
N HIS A 32 -18.58 9.74 -11.57
CA HIS A 32 -19.10 10.23 -12.84
C HIS A 32 -20.28 11.22 -12.60
N PRO A 33 -20.43 12.30 -13.38
CA PRO A 33 -21.52 13.26 -13.24
C PRO A 33 -22.92 12.63 -13.34
N ASP A 34 -23.10 11.60 -14.19
CA ASP A 34 -24.37 10.88 -14.32
C ASP A 34 -24.81 10.21 -13.01
N ASP A 35 -23.86 9.84 -12.15
CA ASP A 35 -24.12 9.19 -10.86
C ASP A 35 -24.31 10.22 -9.72
N ALA A 36 -24.15 11.54 -9.95
CA ALA A 36 -24.08 12.56 -8.90
C ALA A 36 -25.28 12.56 -7.94
N ASN A 37 -26.50 12.36 -8.45
CA ASN A 37 -27.75 12.33 -7.67
C ASN A 37 -28.39 10.94 -7.56
N GLN A 38 -27.66 9.88 -7.93
CA GLN A 38 -28.16 8.50 -7.93
C GLN A 38 -27.28 7.61 -7.03
N ALA A 39 -27.69 6.34 -6.84
CA ALA A 39 -26.88 5.31 -6.19
C ALA A 39 -26.30 5.65 -4.78
N TYR A 40 -27.13 6.18 -3.88
CA TYR A 40 -26.70 6.54 -2.51
C TYR A 40 -26.13 5.36 -1.70
N PHE A 41 -26.68 4.15 -1.86
CA PHE A 41 -26.18 2.97 -1.14
C PHE A 41 -24.75 2.58 -1.57
N PRO A 42 -24.44 2.39 -2.88
CA PRO A 42 -23.06 2.20 -3.32
C PRO A 42 -22.09 3.31 -2.88
N LYS A 43 -22.52 4.59 -2.89
CA LYS A 43 -21.72 5.71 -2.38
C LYS A 43 -21.35 5.56 -0.91
N PHE A 44 -22.32 5.19 -0.08
CA PHE A 44 -22.10 4.92 1.33
C PHE A 44 -21.10 3.77 1.52
N VAL A 45 -21.28 2.66 0.79
CA VAL A 45 -20.37 1.49 0.84
C VAL A 45 -18.96 1.88 0.42
N VAL A 46 -18.82 2.72 -0.59
CA VAL A 46 -17.52 3.23 -1.06
C VAL A 46 -16.80 4.04 0.02
N VAL A 47 -17.49 5.03 0.60
CA VAL A 47 -16.89 5.90 1.63
C VAL A 47 -16.55 5.10 2.87
N LEU A 48 -17.45 4.21 3.29
CA LEU A 48 -17.21 3.34 4.43
C LEU A 48 -16.05 2.37 4.17
N GLY A 49 -15.99 1.78 2.97
CA GLY A 49 -14.91 0.87 2.60
C GLY A 49 -13.53 1.53 2.57
N LEU A 50 -13.40 2.70 1.95
CA LEU A 50 -12.16 3.46 1.98
C LEU A 50 -11.79 3.91 3.40
N SER A 51 -12.79 4.27 4.21
CA SER A 51 -12.55 4.70 5.60
C SER A 51 -12.07 3.53 6.45
N VAL A 52 -12.69 2.36 6.32
CA VAL A 52 -12.24 1.14 7.01
C VAL A 52 -10.82 0.78 6.59
N ALA A 53 -10.50 0.78 5.28
CA ALA A 53 -9.15 0.49 4.82
C ALA A 53 -8.08 1.42 5.43
N ALA A 54 -8.36 2.73 5.46
CA ALA A 54 -7.43 3.73 6.01
C ALA A 54 -7.33 3.65 7.55
N ILE A 55 -8.47 3.54 8.24
CA ILE A 55 -8.52 3.47 9.71
C ILE A 55 -7.86 2.18 10.21
N SER A 56 -8.10 1.04 9.56
CA SER A 56 -7.48 -0.23 9.95
C SER A 56 -5.95 -0.20 9.85
N ILE A 57 -5.39 0.56 8.90
CA ILE A 57 -3.94 0.77 8.81
C ILE A 57 -3.46 1.73 9.90
N LEU A 58 -4.21 2.79 10.19
CA LEU A 58 -3.92 3.73 11.27
C LEU A 58 -4.05 3.14 12.67
N MET A 59 -4.75 2.02 12.83
CA MET A 59 -4.77 1.29 14.09
C MET A 59 -3.39 0.79 14.51
N LEU A 60 -2.49 0.47 13.56
CA LEU A 60 -1.12 0.05 13.87
C LEU A 60 -0.33 1.11 14.67
N PRO A 61 -0.12 2.33 14.16
CA PRO A 61 0.58 3.38 14.90
C PRO A 61 -0.20 3.82 16.15
N ALA A 62 -1.53 3.78 16.13
CA ALA A 62 -2.34 4.10 17.30
C ALA A 62 -2.13 3.10 18.44
N ASP A 63 -2.00 1.80 18.14
CA ASP A 63 -1.73 0.75 19.13
C ASP A 63 -0.32 0.92 19.73
N VAL A 64 0.68 1.25 18.90
CA VAL A 64 2.03 1.58 19.37
C VAL A 64 2.02 2.80 20.31
N ALA A 65 1.34 3.88 19.91
CA ALA A 65 1.22 5.10 20.69
C ALA A 65 0.47 4.86 22.01
N ASN A 66 -0.58 4.04 22.00
CA ASN A 66 -1.31 3.65 23.20
C ASN A 66 -0.43 2.84 24.16
N ARG A 67 0.33 1.86 23.65
CA ARG A 67 1.29 1.10 24.47
C ARG A 67 2.34 2.01 25.12
N GLN A 68 2.85 2.98 24.38
CA GLN A 68 3.82 3.96 24.92
C GLN A 68 3.18 4.86 25.99
N ALA A 69 1.95 5.33 25.76
CA ALA A 69 1.22 6.11 26.75
C ALA A 69 0.99 5.31 28.05
N CYS A 70 0.74 4.00 27.95
CA CYS A 70 0.61 3.09 29.09
C CYS A 70 1.92 2.93 29.91
N ARG A 71 3.11 3.14 29.35
CA ARG A 71 4.38 3.07 30.13
C ARG A 71 4.47 4.15 31.21
N HIS A 72 3.78 5.27 31.02
CA HIS A 72 3.76 6.39 31.95
C HIS A 72 2.38 6.61 32.59
N ALA A 73 1.45 5.68 32.40
CA ALA A 73 0.12 5.77 32.98
C ALA A 73 0.14 5.49 34.48
N ILE A 74 -0.61 6.29 35.25
CA ILE A 74 -0.78 6.13 36.70
C ILE A 74 -1.58 4.86 37.04
N TYR A 75 -2.39 4.36 36.08
CA TYR A 75 -3.12 3.11 36.19
C TYR A 75 -2.52 2.08 35.23
N ASN A 76 -1.96 1.00 35.77
CA ASN A 76 -1.53 -0.14 34.99
C ASN A 76 -2.75 -1.00 34.67
N GLY A 77 -3.23 -0.97 33.43
CA GLY A 77 -4.14 -1.96 32.88
C GLY A 77 -3.43 -3.30 32.60
N ALA A 78 -2.56 -3.74 33.52
CA ALA A 78 -1.82 -4.98 33.41
C ALA A 78 -2.67 -6.14 33.97
N VAL A 79 -2.70 -7.24 33.22
CA VAL A 79 -3.28 -8.50 33.66
C VAL A 79 -2.12 -9.42 34.00
N ASP A 80 -2.04 -9.87 35.25
CA ASP A 80 -1.03 -10.83 35.67
C ASP A 80 -1.39 -12.22 35.13
N PHE A 81 -0.65 -12.68 34.13
CA PHE A 81 -0.69 -14.07 33.69
C PHE A 81 0.23 -14.90 34.57
N THR A 82 -0.28 -15.99 35.14
CA THR A 82 0.56 -16.99 35.82
C THR A 82 1.35 -17.77 34.76
N ILE A 83 2.55 -17.29 34.43
CA ILE A 83 3.45 -17.97 33.51
C ILE A 83 4.31 -18.96 34.30
N ARG A 84 4.37 -20.23 33.85
CA ARG A 84 5.39 -21.17 34.32
C ARG A 84 6.72 -20.81 33.68
N HIS A 85 7.61 -20.19 34.43
CA HIS A 85 9.01 -20.09 34.03
C HIS A 85 9.63 -21.49 34.02
N LEU A 86 10.49 -21.77 33.05
CA LEU A 86 11.41 -22.90 33.11
C LEU A 86 12.43 -22.62 34.21
N SER A 87 12.23 -23.20 35.41
CA SER A 87 13.24 -23.20 36.46
C SER A 87 14.25 -24.30 36.18
N SER A 88 15.52 -23.95 36.02
CA SER A 88 16.58 -24.95 36.06
C SER A 88 16.77 -25.39 37.51
N SER A 89 16.84 -26.69 37.76
CA SER A 89 17.12 -27.22 39.09
C SER A 89 18.58 -26.94 39.44
N THR A 90 18.82 -26.21 40.53
CA THR A 90 20.13 -26.21 41.17
C THR A 90 20.30 -27.51 41.94
N THR A 91 21.41 -28.21 41.74
CA THR A 91 21.82 -29.31 42.62
C THR A 91 22.63 -28.74 43.77
N SER A 92 22.37 -29.20 44.98
CA SER A 92 23.22 -28.88 46.13
C SER A 92 24.60 -29.49 45.87
N PHE A 93 25.64 -28.69 46.10
CA PHE A 93 27.03 -29.09 45.99
C PHE A 93 27.32 -30.25 46.96
N PRO A 94 27.55 -31.49 46.51
CA PRO A 94 27.80 -32.60 47.40
C PRO A 94 29.27 -32.57 47.87
N SER A 95 29.51 -32.93 49.13
CA SER A 95 30.84 -32.95 49.75
C SER A 95 31.77 -34.05 49.24
N THR A 96 31.36 -34.82 48.23
CA THR A 96 32.08 -35.98 47.68
C THR A 96 32.76 -35.71 46.33
N TRP A 97 32.69 -34.49 45.80
CA TRP A 97 33.35 -34.13 44.53
C TRP A 97 34.86 -33.96 44.70
N THR A 98 35.62 -34.64 43.85
CA THR A 98 37.07 -34.45 43.72
C THR A 98 37.34 -33.28 42.78
N PHE A 99 37.78 -32.16 43.34
CA PHE A 99 38.07 -30.95 42.57
C PHE A 99 39.43 -31.03 41.90
N SER A 100 39.45 -30.80 40.58
CA SER A 100 40.65 -30.65 39.76
C SER A 100 40.54 -29.32 39.03
N SER A 101 41.63 -28.55 38.97
CA SER A 101 41.68 -27.28 38.22
C SER A 101 41.49 -27.45 36.70
N GLY A 102 41.42 -28.70 36.20
CA GLY A 102 41.28 -29.02 34.78
C GLY A 102 39.93 -29.62 34.37
N GLN A 103 38.94 -29.74 35.26
CA GLN A 103 37.62 -30.33 34.92
C GLN A 103 36.45 -29.57 35.58
N PRO A 104 35.36 -29.29 34.84
CA PRO A 104 34.18 -28.64 35.41
C PRO A 104 33.43 -29.56 36.40
N CYS A 105 32.88 -28.98 37.47
CA CYS A 105 32.27 -29.71 38.60
C CYS A 105 30.93 -30.38 38.26
N ILE A 106 30.24 -29.85 37.25
CA ILE A 106 29.07 -30.42 36.59
C ILE A 106 29.55 -30.58 35.14
N GLY A 107 29.27 -31.71 34.48
CA GLY A 107 29.85 -32.09 33.18
C GLY A 107 29.89 -30.97 32.13
N SER A 108 30.58 -31.21 31.00
CA SER A 108 30.91 -30.23 29.95
C SER A 108 29.77 -29.33 29.42
N ASP A 109 28.52 -29.62 29.75
CA ASP A 109 27.31 -28.91 29.34
C ASP A 109 26.79 -27.89 30.38
N ALA A 110 27.54 -27.60 31.46
CA ALA A 110 27.12 -26.73 32.56
C ALA A 110 26.78 -25.26 32.17
N HIS A 111 27.06 -24.85 30.93
CA HIS A 111 26.70 -23.54 30.38
C HIS A 111 25.52 -23.56 29.40
N GLN A 112 24.87 -24.71 29.21
CA GLN A 112 23.76 -24.86 28.27
C GLN A 112 22.44 -25.02 29.01
N CYS A 113 21.42 -24.27 28.61
CA CYS A 113 20.06 -24.47 29.11
C CYS A 113 19.59 -25.88 28.76
N SER A 114 18.84 -26.54 29.65
CA SER A 114 18.27 -27.89 29.41
C SER A 114 17.42 -27.99 28.14
N ALA A 115 16.89 -26.87 27.67
CA ALA A 115 16.19 -26.75 26.38
C ALA A 115 17.10 -26.96 25.16
N PHE A 116 18.39 -26.64 25.27
CA PHE A 116 19.38 -26.81 24.20
C PHE A 116 19.82 -28.27 24.04
N SER A 117 19.84 -29.02 25.15
CA SER A 117 20.14 -30.46 25.18
C SER A 117 18.90 -31.35 24.97
N ALA A 118 17.71 -30.75 24.82
CA ALA A 118 16.48 -31.50 24.61
C ALA A 118 16.50 -32.15 23.21
N SER A 119 16.11 -33.43 23.11
CA SER A 119 16.03 -34.09 21.81
C SER A 119 15.03 -33.34 20.91
N PRO A 120 15.23 -33.30 19.58
CA PRO A 120 14.27 -32.71 18.65
C PRO A 120 12.85 -33.30 18.78
N SER A 121 12.74 -34.53 19.29
CA SER A 121 11.46 -35.18 19.61
C SER A 121 10.71 -34.58 20.81
N SER A 122 11.33 -33.69 21.58
CA SER A 122 10.70 -32.95 22.68
C SER A 122 9.93 -31.70 22.18
N GLU A 123 10.05 -31.33 20.91
CA GLU A 123 9.27 -30.26 20.30
C GLU A 123 7.78 -30.67 20.25
N LYS A 124 6.95 -30.06 21.11
CA LYS A 124 5.50 -30.28 21.11
C LYS A 124 4.80 -29.08 20.48
N THR A 125 4.09 -29.31 19.39
CA THR A 125 3.25 -28.27 18.78
C THR A 125 1.99 -28.06 19.61
N TRP A 126 1.84 -26.89 20.22
CA TRP A 126 0.59 -26.48 20.86
C TRP A 126 -0.43 -26.09 19.80
N THR A 127 -1.65 -26.62 19.88
CA THR A 127 -2.72 -26.31 18.92
C THR A 127 -3.86 -25.61 19.64
N MET A 128 -4.10 -24.36 19.29
CA MET A 128 -5.28 -23.60 19.73
C MET A 128 -6.28 -23.51 18.58
N ARG A 129 -7.59 -23.57 18.88
CA ARG A 129 -8.62 -23.29 17.89
C ARG A 129 -8.71 -21.78 17.70
N THR A 130 -8.59 -21.32 16.46
CA THR A 130 -8.84 -19.92 16.09
C THR A 130 -10.33 -19.66 16.06
N THR A 131 -10.73 -18.41 16.30
CA THR A 131 -12.15 -18.02 16.19
C THR A 131 -12.60 -18.03 14.72
N PHE A 132 -13.91 -18.15 14.47
CA PHE A 132 -14.44 -18.10 13.10
C PHE A 132 -14.08 -16.79 12.37
N PRO A 133 -14.19 -15.59 13.00
CA PRO A 133 -13.75 -14.34 12.39
C PRO A 133 -12.26 -14.35 12.01
N GLU A 134 -11.37 -14.83 12.88
CA GLU A 134 -9.93 -14.95 12.58
C GLU A 134 -9.68 -15.85 11.36
N TYR A 135 -10.40 -16.97 11.26
CA TYR A 135 -10.28 -17.87 10.12
C TYR A 135 -10.71 -17.21 8.80
N VAL A 136 -11.81 -16.44 8.82
CA VAL A 136 -12.27 -15.68 7.63
C VAL A 136 -11.24 -14.61 7.25
N VAL A 137 -10.71 -13.88 8.23
CA VAL A 137 -9.64 -12.89 8.00
C VAL A 137 -8.39 -13.56 7.43
N ALA A 138 -8.03 -14.74 7.90
CA ALA A 138 -6.89 -15.47 7.39
C ALA A 138 -7.03 -15.87 5.93
N LEU A 139 -8.20 -16.39 5.54
CA LEU A 139 -8.48 -16.71 4.14
C LEU A 139 -8.44 -15.46 3.26
N ALA A 140 -9.02 -14.35 3.73
CA ALA A 140 -8.94 -13.07 3.02
C ALA A 140 -7.50 -12.57 2.89
N THR A 141 -6.66 -12.78 3.90
CA THR A 141 -5.25 -12.40 3.90
C THR A 141 -4.46 -13.18 2.86
N ILE A 142 -4.75 -14.45 2.57
CA ILE A 142 -4.06 -15.20 1.48
C ILE A 142 -4.30 -14.51 0.14
N VAL A 143 -5.56 -14.23 -0.18
CA VAL A 143 -5.94 -13.56 -1.43
C VAL A 143 -5.32 -12.17 -1.47
N GLY A 144 -5.36 -11.46 -0.34
CA GLY A 144 -4.77 -10.14 -0.18
C GLY A 144 -3.26 -10.15 -0.38
N SER A 145 -2.55 -11.18 0.09
CA SER A 145 -1.09 -11.24 0.04
C SER A 145 -0.60 -11.51 -1.38
N VAL A 146 -1.36 -12.28 -2.18
CA VAL A 146 -1.13 -12.41 -3.63
C VAL A 146 -1.32 -11.08 -4.33
N LEU A 147 -2.46 -10.40 -4.08
CA LEU A 147 -2.75 -9.12 -4.70
C LEU A 147 -1.76 -8.03 -4.24
N PHE A 148 -1.38 -8.01 -2.98
CA PHE A 148 -0.42 -7.09 -2.38
C PHE A 148 0.99 -7.30 -2.94
N ALA A 149 1.46 -8.55 -3.08
CA ALA A 149 2.75 -8.81 -3.71
C ALA A 149 2.80 -8.26 -5.14
N ILE A 150 1.70 -8.39 -5.90
CA ILE A 150 1.59 -7.89 -7.27
C ILE A 150 1.46 -6.37 -7.32
N PHE A 151 0.42 -5.82 -6.70
CA PHE A 151 0.09 -4.39 -6.76
C PHE A 151 1.06 -3.54 -5.93
N GLY A 152 1.40 -3.99 -4.72
CA GLY A 152 2.38 -3.31 -3.88
C GLY A 152 3.78 -3.35 -4.50
N GLY A 153 4.21 -4.52 -5.00
CA GLY A 153 5.51 -4.67 -5.67
C GLY A 153 5.64 -3.79 -6.91
N VAL A 154 4.63 -3.74 -7.78
CA VAL A 154 4.64 -2.84 -8.95
C VAL A 154 4.48 -1.37 -8.53
N GLY A 155 3.62 -1.13 -7.55
CA GLY A 155 3.25 0.18 -7.04
C GLY A 155 4.40 0.94 -6.38
N ILE A 156 5.25 0.25 -5.62
CA ILE A 156 6.33 0.89 -4.86
C ILE A 156 7.36 1.56 -5.78
N ALA A 157 7.57 1.03 -6.98
CA ALA A 157 8.39 1.69 -8.01
C ALA A 157 7.57 2.66 -8.86
N CYS A 158 6.33 2.28 -9.23
CA CYS A 158 5.50 3.06 -10.14
C CYS A 158 5.06 4.42 -9.55
N LEU A 159 4.73 4.48 -8.26
CA LEU A 159 4.26 5.71 -7.62
C LEU A 159 5.30 6.85 -7.70
N PRO A 160 6.54 6.70 -7.18
CA PRO A 160 7.52 7.77 -7.22
C PRO A 160 7.97 8.09 -8.64
N LEU A 161 8.22 7.06 -9.47
CA LEU A 161 8.67 7.24 -10.85
C LEU A 161 7.59 7.90 -11.71
N GLY A 162 6.32 7.52 -11.53
CA GLY A 162 5.19 8.13 -12.23
C GLY A 162 5.05 9.63 -11.92
N LEU A 163 5.23 10.03 -10.66
CA LEU A 163 5.22 11.43 -10.25
C LEU A 163 6.39 12.22 -10.86
N ILE A 164 7.61 11.66 -10.84
CA ILE A 164 8.80 12.27 -11.45
C ILE A 164 8.61 12.43 -12.96
N PHE A 165 8.15 11.39 -13.65
CA PHE A 165 7.91 11.46 -15.10
C PHE A 165 6.78 12.40 -15.47
N SER A 166 5.75 12.56 -14.61
CA SER A 166 4.71 13.57 -14.80
C SER A 166 5.31 14.98 -14.84
N PHE A 167 6.28 15.28 -13.97
CA PHE A 167 7.00 16.56 -14.02
C PHE A 167 7.90 16.69 -15.26
N ILE A 168 8.66 15.65 -15.62
CA ILE A 168 9.57 15.70 -16.78
C ILE A 168 8.79 15.89 -18.09
N ARG A 169 7.61 15.28 -18.21
CA ARG A 169 6.75 15.32 -19.41
C ARG A 169 5.76 16.49 -19.43
N ARG A 170 5.81 17.39 -18.44
CA ARG A 170 4.88 18.52 -18.34
C ARG A 170 4.96 19.43 -19.57
N PRO A 171 3.84 20.09 -19.94
CA PRO A 171 3.88 21.17 -20.91
C PRO A 171 4.73 22.34 -20.37
N LYS A 172 5.58 22.92 -21.21
CA LYS A 172 6.54 23.97 -20.80
C LYS A 172 6.07 25.40 -21.12
N ALA A 173 5.08 25.56 -21.98
CA ALA A 173 4.63 26.86 -22.46
C ALA A 173 3.11 26.90 -22.60
N VAL A 174 2.55 28.08 -22.34
CA VAL A 174 1.15 28.41 -22.63
C VAL A 174 1.01 28.61 -24.14
N ILE A 175 0.01 27.97 -24.75
CA ILE A 175 -0.23 28.06 -26.19
C ILE A 175 -1.05 29.30 -26.54
N THR A 176 -0.90 29.80 -27.78
CA THR A 176 -1.72 30.94 -28.25
C THR A 176 -3.14 30.48 -28.60
N ARG A 177 -4.10 31.42 -28.62
CA ARG A 177 -5.49 31.12 -28.99
C ARG A 177 -5.62 30.47 -30.38
N SER A 178 -4.82 30.89 -31.35
CA SER A 178 -4.84 30.33 -32.71
C SER A 178 -4.33 28.89 -32.74
N GLN A 179 -3.27 28.58 -31.96
CA GLN A 179 -2.76 27.22 -31.79
C GLN A 179 -3.78 26.35 -31.07
N TYR A 180 -4.40 26.83 -29.99
CA TYR A 180 -5.47 26.12 -29.29
C TYR A 180 -6.63 25.76 -30.22
N ILE A 181 -7.12 26.72 -31.02
CA ILE A 181 -8.22 26.47 -31.97
C ILE A 181 -7.80 25.41 -33.00
N LYS A 182 -6.58 25.49 -33.54
CA LYS A 182 -6.08 24.52 -34.51
C LYS A 182 -6.04 23.11 -33.91
N GLU A 183 -5.40 22.93 -32.76
CA GLU A 183 -5.29 21.63 -32.09
C GLU A 183 -6.65 21.09 -31.65
N ALA A 184 -7.52 21.94 -31.08
CA ALA A 184 -8.87 21.57 -30.70
C ALA A 184 -9.69 21.09 -31.92
N THR A 185 -9.51 21.70 -33.10
CA THR A 185 -10.16 21.22 -34.32
C THR A 185 -9.60 19.88 -34.82
N GLU A 186 -8.30 19.62 -34.65
CA GLU A 186 -7.69 18.33 -34.99
C GLU A 186 -8.16 17.22 -34.03
N LEU A 187 -8.17 17.48 -32.72
CA LEU A 187 -8.74 16.56 -31.72
C LEU A 187 -10.23 16.31 -31.97
N GLY A 188 -10.98 17.35 -32.34
CA GLY A 188 -12.39 17.23 -32.73
C GLY A 188 -12.62 16.35 -33.96
N LYS A 189 -11.69 16.34 -34.93
CA LYS A 189 -11.75 15.40 -36.07
C LYS A 189 -11.48 13.97 -35.63
N LYS A 190 -10.44 13.73 -34.82
CA LYS A 190 -10.15 12.41 -34.25
C LYS A 190 -11.31 11.88 -33.41
N ALA A 191 -11.94 12.74 -32.59
CA ALA A 191 -13.11 12.39 -31.80
C ALA A 191 -14.28 11.92 -32.68
N ARG A 192 -14.51 12.58 -33.82
CA ARG A 192 -15.55 12.18 -34.79
C ARG A 192 -15.23 10.86 -35.47
N GLU A 193 -13.97 10.63 -35.84
CA GLU A 193 -13.53 9.35 -36.41
C GLU A 193 -13.69 8.20 -35.41
N LEU A 194 -13.26 8.40 -34.17
CA LEU A 194 -13.43 7.45 -33.08
C LEU A 194 -14.90 7.18 -32.78
N LYS A 195 -15.75 8.22 -32.77
CA LYS A 195 -17.19 8.05 -32.61
C LYS A 195 -17.78 7.19 -33.72
N LYS A 196 -17.40 7.41 -34.99
CA LYS A 196 -17.85 6.57 -36.11
C LYS A 196 -17.36 5.12 -35.98
N ALA A 197 -16.12 4.91 -35.56
CA ALA A 197 -15.58 3.57 -35.32
C ALA A 197 -16.33 2.85 -34.18
N ALA A 198 -16.64 3.56 -33.09
CA ALA A 198 -17.45 3.05 -31.99
C ALA A 198 -18.89 2.72 -32.43
N GLU A 199 -19.53 3.58 -33.22
CA GLU A 199 -20.87 3.34 -33.77
C GLU A 199 -20.90 2.13 -34.73
N ALA A 200 -19.86 1.97 -35.57
CA ALA A 200 -19.72 0.80 -36.43
C ALA A 200 -19.58 -0.50 -35.62
N LEU A 201 -18.76 -0.49 -34.56
CA LEU A 201 -18.66 -1.64 -33.65
C LEU A 201 -19.98 -1.90 -32.92
N HIS A 202 -20.71 -0.87 -32.51
CA HIS A 202 -22.04 -1.03 -31.89
C HIS A 202 -23.05 -1.67 -32.84
N GLN A 203 -22.99 -1.35 -34.14
CA GLN A 203 -23.79 -2.01 -35.17
C GLN A 203 -23.35 -3.47 -35.39
N GLU A 204 -22.05 -3.76 -35.40
CA GLU A 204 -21.52 -5.13 -35.43
C GLU A 204 -22.00 -5.96 -34.23
N GLU A 205 -22.06 -5.37 -33.03
CA GLU A 205 -22.59 -6.04 -31.84
C GLU A 205 -24.08 -6.39 -32.00
N ARG A 206 -24.88 -5.44 -32.51
CA ARG A 206 -26.31 -5.67 -32.81
C ARG A 206 -26.54 -6.74 -33.87
N SER A 207 -25.62 -6.88 -34.83
CA SER A 207 -25.65 -7.96 -35.82
C SER A 207 -25.22 -9.33 -35.27
N GLY A 208 -24.86 -9.42 -33.98
CA GLY A 208 -24.54 -10.66 -33.28
C GLY A 208 -23.05 -10.99 -33.21
N SER A 209 -22.15 -10.11 -33.68
CA SER A 209 -20.71 -10.34 -33.63
C SER A 209 -20.16 -10.12 -32.21
N LYS A 210 -19.90 -11.22 -31.48
CA LYS A 210 -19.28 -11.19 -30.12
C LYS A 210 -17.91 -11.89 -30.05
N GLY A 211 -17.30 -12.13 -31.22
CA GLY A 211 -16.05 -12.88 -31.35
C GLY A 211 -14.81 -12.20 -30.77
N ARG A 212 -13.67 -12.90 -30.82
CA ARG A 212 -12.38 -12.39 -30.30
C ARG A 212 -11.88 -11.14 -31.05
N LYS A 213 -12.15 -11.04 -32.35
CA LYS A 213 -11.81 -9.87 -33.19
C LYS A 213 -12.58 -8.62 -32.76
N PHE A 214 -13.90 -8.74 -32.56
CA PHE A 214 -14.75 -7.67 -32.03
C PHE A 214 -14.22 -7.15 -30.70
N ARG A 215 -13.98 -8.05 -29.73
CA ARG A 215 -13.41 -7.68 -28.41
C ARG A 215 -12.04 -7.00 -28.50
N LYS A 216 -11.24 -7.30 -29.52
CA LYS A 216 -9.94 -6.65 -29.75
C LYS A 216 -10.15 -5.22 -30.28
N ASN A 217 -11.03 -5.06 -31.27
CA ASN A 217 -11.35 -3.76 -31.86
C ASN A 217 -12.00 -2.81 -30.83
N VAL A 218 -12.91 -3.32 -29.98
CA VAL A 218 -13.51 -2.54 -28.87
C VAL A 218 -12.42 -2.02 -27.95
N LYS A 219 -11.47 -2.86 -27.54
CA LYS A 219 -10.35 -2.44 -26.68
C LYS A 219 -9.41 -1.43 -27.34
N GLU A 220 -9.25 -1.52 -28.65
CA GLU A 220 -8.42 -0.59 -29.41
C GLU A 220 -9.08 0.79 -29.45
N VAL A 221 -10.38 0.85 -29.75
CA VAL A 221 -11.18 2.09 -29.69
C VAL A 221 -11.21 2.66 -28.28
N GLU A 222 -11.41 1.84 -27.24
CA GLU A 222 -11.35 2.29 -25.83
C GLU A 222 -9.99 2.88 -25.48
N LYS A 223 -8.89 2.28 -25.95
CA LYS A 223 -7.53 2.76 -25.71
C LYS A 223 -7.27 4.08 -26.43
N GLU A 224 -7.72 4.22 -27.67
CA GLU A 224 -7.58 5.47 -28.43
C GLU A 224 -8.44 6.60 -27.84
N LEU A 225 -9.65 6.28 -27.36
CA LEU A 225 -10.50 7.21 -26.63
C LEU A 225 -9.83 7.69 -25.34
N PHE A 226 -9.22 6.78 -24.57
CA PHE A 226 -8.46 7.16 -23.38
C PHE A 226 -7.29 8.11 -23.70
N GLN A 227 -6.56 7.86 -24.79
CA GLN A 227 -5.50 8.75 -25.24
C GLN A 227 -6.04 10.11 -25.67
N LEU A 228 -7.17 10.13 -26.38
CA LEU A 228 -7.82 11.37 -26.80
C LEU A 228 -8.27 12.20 -25.59
N GLU A 229 -8.84 11.58 -24.55
CA GLU A 229 -9.20 12.25 -23.31
C GLU A 229 -7.98 12.84 -22.59
N GLU A 230 -6.87 12.10 -22.51
CA GLU A 230 -5.60 12.61 -21.96
C GLU A 230 -5.08 13.81 -22.76
N ASP A 231 -5.12 13.73 -24.10
CA ASP A 231 -4.67 14.81 -24.99
C ASP A 231 -5.56 16.06 -24.87
N VAL A 232 -6.88 15.89 -24.75
CA VAL A 232 -7.83 17.00 -24.51
C VAL A 232 -7.57 17.66 -23.16
N LYS A 233 -7.39 16.86 -22.10
CA LYS A 233 -7.09 17.38 -20.77
C LYS A 233 -5.77 18.17 -20.75
N LEU A 234 -4.74 17.66 -21.42
CA LEU A 234 -3.47 18.38 -21.56
C LEU A 234 -3.65 19.69 -22.33
N LEU A 235 -4.47 19.70 -23.38
CA LEU A 235 -4.76 20.92 -24.15
C LEU A 235 -5.49 21.97 -23.30
N GLU A 236 -6.44 21.55 -22.47
CA GLU A 236 -7.14 22.41 -21.51
C GLU A 236 -6.19 22.96 -20.43
N GLU A 237 -5.28 22.14 -19.91
CA GLU A 237 -4.25 22.58 -18.96
C GLU A 237 -3.27 23.60 -19.57
N MET A 238 -2.97 23.49 -20.87
CA MET A 238 -2.08 24.40 -21.61
C MET A 238 -2.73 25.73 -21.99
N TYR A 239 -4.06 25.83 -21.94
CA TYR A 239 -4.80 27.04 -22.25
C TYR A 239 -5.86 27.30 -21.17
N PRO A 240 -5.45 27.78 -19.98
CA PRO A 240 -6.40 28.07 -18.90
C PRO A 240 -7.37 29.18 -19.34
N GLN A 241 -8.65 28.84 -19.41
CA GLN A 241 -9.72 29.77 -19.78
C GLN A 241 -10.22 30.53 -18.54
N GLY A 242 -10.40 31.85 -18.65
CA GLY A 242 -11.05 32.69 -17.61
C GLY A 242 -10.24 33.92 -17.20
N GLU A 243 -10.83 34.76 -16.33
CA GLU A 243 -10.23 36.02 -15.85
C GLU A 243 -8.93 35.84 -15.05
N LYS A 244 -8.67 34.63 -14.55
CA LYS A 244 -7.55 34.29 -13.66
C LYS A 244 -6.52 33.35 -14.31
N ALA A 245 -6.41 33.37 -15.64
CA ALA A 245 -5.59 32.44 -16.42
C ALA A 245 -4.13 32.31 -15.93
N GLU A 246 -3.48 33.43 -15.58
CA GLU A 246 -2.10 33.42 -15.09
C GLU A 246 -1.96 32.71 -13.75
N THR A 247 -2.90 32.94 -12.82
CA THR A 247 -2.88 32.27 -11.51
C THR A 247 -3.21 30.78 -11.62
N THR A 248 -4.12 30.40 -12.52
CA THR A 248 -4.43 28.99 -12.80
C THR A 248 -3.21 28.27 -13.38
N TRP A 249 -2.49 28.90 -14.31
CA TRP A 249 -1.24 28.37 -14.84
C TRP A 249 -0.15 28.26 -13.77
N ALA A 250 -0.01 29.28 -12.90
CA ALA A 250 0.94 29.21 -11.79
C ALA A 250 0.63 28.04 -10.85
N LEU A 251 -0.66 27.79 -10.56
CA LEU A 251 -1.10 26.65 -9.75
C LEU A 251 -0.86 25.30 -10.44
N THR A 252 -1.04 25.19 -11.76
CA THR A 252 -0.72 23.94 -12.48
C THR A 252 0.78 23.66 -12.45
N VAL A 253 1.62 24.68 -12.68
CA VAL A 253 3.09 24.57 -12.58
C VAL A 253 3.51 24.18 -11.16
N LEU A 254 2.93 24.82 -10.13
CA LEU A 254 3.16 24.47 -8.73
C LEU A 254 2.74 23.03 -8.43
N GLY A 255 1.61 22.57 -8.99
CA GLY A 255 1.16 21.19 -8.89
C GLY A 255 2.16 20.20 -9.49
N TYR A 256 2.75 20.53 -10.65
CA TYR A 256 3.81 19.70 -11.26
C TYR A 256 5.10 19.69 -10.41
N LEU A 257 5.49 20.82 -9.81
CA LEU A 257 6.61 20.88 -8.87
C LEU A 257 6.36 20.07 -7.60
N ALA A 258 5.14 20.16 -7.04
CA ALA A 258 4.74 19.35 -5.90
C ALA A 258 4.82 17.85 -6.22
N LYS A 259 4.34 17.42 -7.39
CA LYS A 259 4.51 16.03 -7.87
C LYS A 259 5.98 15.63 -7.94
N PHE A 260 6.87 16.51 -8.40
CA PHE A 260 8.30 16.21 -8.45
C PHE A 260 8.91 16.00 -7.05
N VAL A 261 8.62 16.90 -6.10
CA VAL A 261 9.09 16.79 -4.72
C VAL A 261 8.54 15.54 -4.05
N LEU A 262 7.24 15.27 -4.18
CA LEU A 262 6.61 14.04 -3.67
C LEU A 262 7.16 12.79 -4.35
N GLY A 263 7.54 12.87 -5.62
CA GLY A 263 8.20 11.79 -6.35
C GLY A 263 9.59 11.46 -5.81
N ILE A 264 10.41 12.48 -5.49
CA ILE A 264 11.72 12.29 -4.86
C ILE A 264 11.57 11.72 -3.44
N LEU A 265 10.70 12.31 -2.62
CA LEU A 265 10.43 11.81 -1.27
C LEU A 265 9.92 10.37 -1.31
N GLY A 266 8.97 10.10 -2.22
CA GLY A 266 8.47 8.75 -2.45
C GLY A 266 9.57 7.78 -2.88
N LEU A 267 10.52 8.20 -3.71
CA LEU A 267 11.62 7.34 -4.13
C LEU A 267 12.51 6.95 -2.94
N ILE A 268 12.81 7.90 -2.06
CA ILE A 268 13.58 7.66 -0.83
C ILE A 268 12.85 6.63 0.05
N VAL A 269 11.54 6.82 0.24
CA VAL A 269 10.70 5.93 1.04
C VAL A 269 10.60 4.54 0.42
N SER A 270 10.46 4.43 -0.90
CA SER A 270 10.47 3.15 -1.61
C SER A 270 11.78 2.40 -1.46
N VAL A 271 12.91 3.10 -1.60
CA VAL A 271 14.24 2.50 -1.40
C VAL A 271 14.41 2.04 0.04
N ALA A 272 13.98 2.85 1.01
CA ALA A 272 14.03 2.48 2.43
C ALA A 272 13.18 1.23 2.71
N TRP A 273 11.97 1.14 2.15
CA TRP A 273 11.12 -0.04 2.25
C TRP A 273 11.75 -1.29 1.62
N VAL A 274 12.23 -1.21 0.37
CA VAL A 274 12.87 -2.35 -0.30
C VAL A 274 14.10 -2.81 0.46
N THR A 275 14.91 -1.87 0.95
CA THR A 275 16.09 -2.16 1.77
C THR A 275 15.69 -2.87 3.06
N HIS A 276 14.70 -2.34 3.78
CA HIS A 276 14.17 -2.93 5.00
C HIS A 276 13.66 -4.37 4.79
N ILE A 277 12.95 -4.62 3.68
CA ILE A 277 12.45 -5.96 3.35
C ILE A 277 13.61 -6.94 3.17
N ILE A 278 14.65 -6.55 2.43
CA ILE A 278 15.80 -7.40 2.15
C ILE A 278 16.58 -7.73 3.42
N ILE A 279 16.88 -6.73 4.24
CA ILE A 279 17.76 -6.91 5.41
C ILE A 279 17.07 -7.50 6.64
N TYR A 280 15.78 -7.22 6.83
CA TYR A 280 15.04 -7.61 8.04
C TYR A 280 14.10 -8.80 7.82
N LEU A 281 13.45 -8.93 6.65
CA LEU A 281 12.50 -10.02 6.40
C LEU A 281 13.08 -11.20 5.61
N LEU A 282 14.00 -10.96 4.66
CA LEU A 282 14.47 -12.02 3.75
C LEU A 282 15.69 -12.81 4.26
N ILE A 283 16.43 -12.29 5.22
CA ILE A 283 17.66 -12.90 5.75
C ILE A 283 17.40 -13.39 7.16
N ASP A 284 17.59 -14.69 7.39
CA ASP A 284 17.49 -15.31 8.71
C ASP A 284 18.88 -15.78 9.18
N PRO A 285 19.43 -15.25 10.29
CA PRO A 285 18.91 -14.17 11.14
C PRO A 285 19.00 -12.76 10.48
N PRO A 286 18.16 -11.79 10.89
CA PRO A 286 18.12 -10.46 10.24
C PRO A 286 19.45 -9.72 10.40
N LEU A 287 19.93 -9.10 9.32
CA LEU A 287 21.21 -8.37 9.32
C LEU A 287 21.15 -7.14 10.22
N SER A 288 20.05 -6.41 10.18
CA SER A 288 19.80 -5.26 11.06
C SER A 288 18.30 -4.95 11.15
N PRO A 289 17.83 -4.40 12.28
CA PRO A 289 16.44 -3.95 12.44
C PRO A 289 16.11 -2.64 11.68
N PHE A 290 17.10 -1.96 11.09
CA PHE A 290 17.05 -0.73 10.28
C PHE A 290 15.88 0.23 10.57
N LEU A 291 14.76 0.15 9.84
CA LEU A 291 13.65 1.10 10.03
C LEU A 291 13.03 1.01 11.43
N ASN A 292 13.02 -0.18 12.04
CA ASN A 292 12.57 -0.31 13.43
C ASN A 292 13.43 0.51 14.38
N GLU A 293 14.76 0.48 14.20
CA GLU A 293 15.68 1.26 15.03
C GLU A 293 15.54 2.77 14.78
N VAL A 294 15.31 3.17 13.52
CA VAL A 294 15.03 4.56 13.16
C VAL A 294 13.78 5.08 13.87
N PHE A 295 12.69 4.30 13.90
CA PHE A 295 11.46 4.71 14.57
C PHE A 295 11.63 4.79 16.09
N ILE A 296 12.34 3.86 16.71
CA ILE A 296 12.67 3.91 18.15
C ILE A 296 13.46 5.20 18.47
N LYS A 297 14.49 5.51 17.66
CA LYS A 297 15.29 6.73 17.83
C LYS A 297 14.48 8.01 17.63
N LEU A 298 13.49 8.00 16.75
CA LEU A 298 12.59 9.15 16.55
C LEU A 298 11.66 9.35 17.75
N ASP A 299 11.16 8.26 18.34
CA ASP A 299 10.35 8.33 19.56
C ASP A 299 11.13 8.83 20.77
N ASP A 300 12.43 8.52 20.87
CA ASP A 300 13.30 9.05 21.92
C ASP A 300 13.44 10.59 21.84
N VAL A 301 13.35 11.18 20.64
CA VAL A 301 13.37 12.64 20.46
C VAL A 301 12.02 13.26 20.83
N TRP A 302 10.94 12.68 20.33
CA TRP A 302 9.57 13.07 20.67
C TRP A 302 8.69 11.83 20.52
N GLY A 303 8.03 11.39 21.60
CA GLY A 303 7.32 10.09 21.64
C GLY A 303 6.17 9.91 20.65
N LEU A 304 5.80 10.93 19.87
CA LEU A 304 4.83 10.81 18.77
C LEU A 304 5.48 10.88 17.38
N LEU A 305 6.77 11.16 17.29
CA LEU A 305 7.48 11.33 16.01
C LEU A 305 7.73 10.00 15.32
N GLY A 306 8.17 8.97 16.05
CA GLY A 306 8.35 7.63 15.51
C GLY A 306 7.01 7.00 15.16
N THR A 307 5.96 7.20 15.98
CA THR A 307 4.61 6.71 15.66
C THR A 307 4.01 7.41 14.44
N ALA A 308 4.23 8.71 14.25
CA ALA A 308 3.83 9.44 13.04
C ALA A 308 4.63 9.00 11.80
N ALA A 309 5.94 8.78 11.94
CA ALA A 309 6.79 8.27 10.86
C ALA A 309 6.35 6.85 10.46
N PHE A 310 6.06 5.98 11.43
CA PHE A 310 5.52 4.66 11.21
C PHE A 310 4.17 4.71 10.47
N ALA A 311 3.25 5.59 10.89
CA ALA A 311 1.97 5.82 10.20
C ALA A 311 2.17 6.22 8.73
N PHE A 312 3.14 7.12 8.47
CA PHE A 312 3.49 7.56 7.13
C PHE A 312 4.00 6.41 6.25
N PHE A 313 4.89 5.55 6.77
CA PHE A 313 5.40 4.39 6.03
C PHE A 313 4.30 3.37 5.73
N CYS A 314 3.39 3.11 6.67
CA CYS A 314 2.24 2.23 6.47
C CYS A 314 1.27 2.76 5.41
N PHE A 315 0.91 4.04 5.46
CA PHE A 315 0.07 4.66 4.43
C PHE A 315 0.75 4.71 3.06
N TYR A 316 2.06 4.92 3.03
CA TYR A 316 2.81 4.89 1.79
C TYR A 316 2.64 3.57 1.04
N LEU A 317 2.68 2.43 1.75
CA LEU A 317 2.41 1.13 1.14
C LEU A 317 1.00 1.01 0.58
N LEU A 318 -0.01 1.54 1.29
CA LEU A 318 -1.39 1.56 0.76
C LEU A 318 -1.48 2.37 -0.53
N LEU A 319 -0.87 3.55 -0.56
CA LEU A 319 -0.82 4.39 -1.76
C LEU A 319 -0.07 3.70 -2.89
N ALA A 320 1.02 2.99 -2.59
CA ALA A 320 1.73 2.17 -3.56
C ALA A 320 0.82 1.09 -4.15
N VAL A 321 0.07 0.34 -3.32
CA VAL A 321 -0.90 -0.66 -3.79
C VAL A 321 -1.95 -0.03 -4.70
N ILE A 322 -2.52 1.13 -4.33
CA ILE A 322 -3.49 1.85 -5.17
C ILE A 322 -2.85 2.22 -6.50
N ALA A 323 -1.65 2.80 -6.49
CA ALA A 323 -0.93 3.17 -7.72
C ALA A 323 -0.60 1.95 -8.60
N GLY A 324 -0.21 0.82 -8.00
CA GLY A 324 0.05 -0.43 -8.70
C GLY A 324 -1.20 -1.06 -9.31
N ALA A 325 -2.31 -1.05 -8.58
CA ALA A 325 -3.61 -1.49 -9.09
C ALA A 325 -4.06 -0.65 -10.31
N MET A 326 -3.88 0.67 -10.21
CA MET A 326 -4.17 1.62 -11.27
C MET A 326 -3.28 1.46 -12.50
N MET A 327 -1.98 1.19 -12.32
CA MET A 327 -1.02 1.02 -13.42
C MET A 327 -1.21 -0.31 -14.16
N LEU A 328 -1.41 -1.40 -13.41
CA LEU A 328 -1.51 -2.73 -14.01
C LEU A 328 -2.85 -2.94 -14.73
N GLY A 329 -3.92 -2.23 -14.32
CA GLY A 329 -5.23 -2.26 -15.00
C GLY A 329 -5.67 -3.68 -15.35
N LEU A 330 -5.45 -4.62 -14.41
CA LEU A 330 -5.45 -6.04 -14.72
C LEU A 330 -6.83 -6.51 -15.17
N ARG A 331 -6.83 -7.32 -16.23
CA ARG A 331 -7.92 -8.26 -16.53
C ARG A 331 -7.65 -9.54 -15.74
N LEU A 332 -7.81 -9.48 -14.43
CA LEU A 332 -7.61 -10.60 -13.53
C LEU A 332 -8.71 -11.63 -13.79
N VAL A 333 -8.38 -12.70 -14.53
CA VAL A 333 -9.12 -13.93 -14.94
C VAL A 333 -10.61 -13.78 -15.30
N PHE A 334 -11.42 -13.04 -14.56
CA PHE A 334 -12.85 -12.79 -14.79
C PHE A 334 -13.31 -11.32 -14.70
N ILE A 335 -12.50 -10.37 -14.21
CA ILE A 335 -12.94 -8.96 -14.03
C ILE A 335 -11.96 -7.96 -14.68
N THR A 336 -12.49 -6.99 -15.41
CA THR A 336 -11.75 -5.84 -15.94
C THR A 336 -11.68 -4.75 -14.87
N ILE A 337 -10.50 -4.52 -14.30
CA ILE A 337 -10.27 -3.35 -13.44
C ILE A 337 -10.31 -2.10 -14.32
N HIS A 338 -11.34 -1.27 -14.14
CA HIS A 338 -11.35 0.06 -14.74
C HIS A 338 -10.54 1.01 -13.86
N PRO A 339 -9.56 1.74 -14.42
CA PRO A 339 -8.82 2.72 -13.65
C PRO A 339 -9.77 3.82 -13.14
N MET A 340 -9.67 4.15 -11.86
CA MET A 340 -10.33 5.31 -11.27
C MET A 340 -9.83 6.61 -11.92
N LYS A 341 -10.73 7.33 -12.58
CA LYS A 341 -10.48 8.64 -13.17
C LYS A 341 -11.17 9.74 -12.37
N TRP A 342 -10.53 10.90 -12.31
CA TRP A 342 -11.14 12.10 -11.79
C TRP A 342 -12.36 12.49 -12.64
N GLY A 343 -13.51 12.68 -12.01
CA GLY A 343 -14.78 13.09 -12.62
C GLY A 343 -15.39 12.08 -13.61
N GLY A 344 -14.89 10.85 -13.66
CA GLY A 344 -15.20 9.91 -14.74
C GLY A 344 -15.35 8.46 -14.33
N THR A 345 -15.38 8.16 -13.03
CA THR A 345 -15.50 6.77 -12.55
C THR A 345 -16.94 6.43 -12.25
N LEU A 346 -17.51 5.48 -13.02
CA LEU A 346 -18.84 4.93 -12.74
C LEU A 346 -18.87 4.22 -11.38
N MET A 347 -20.00 4.31 -10.68
CA MET A 347 -20.15 3.80 -9.32
C MET A 347 -19.79 2.31 -9.15
N ASN A 348 -20.19 1.46 -10.09
CA ASN A 348 -19.86 0.03 -10.07
C ASN A 348 -18.35 -0.22 -10.17
N SER A 349 -17.66 0.52 -11.04
CA SER A 349 -16.20 0.44 -11.18
C SER A 349 -15.48 0.98 -9.95
N PHE A 350 -16.03 2.04 -9.34
CA PHE A 350 -15.50 2.59 -8.10
C PHE A 350 -15.59 1.57 -6.96
N LEU A 351 -16.77 0.97 -6.77
CA LEU A 351 -17.01 -0.03 -5.72
C LEU A 351 -16.10 -1.25 -5.86
N PHE A 352 -15.88 -1.71 -7.10
CA PHE A 352 -14.94 -2.81 -7.35
C PHE A 352 -13.50 -2.46 -6.95
N ASN A 353 -13.02 -1.26 -7.30
CA ASN A 353 -11.69 -0.80 -6.89
C ASN A 353 -11.57 -0.67 -5.37
N VAL A 354 -12.60 -0.14 -4.69
CA VAL A 354 -12.63 -0.07 -3.23
C VAL A 354 -12.58 -1.46 -2.59
N GLY A 355 -13.31 -2.43 -3.15
CA GLY A 355 -13.25 -3.82 -2.70
C GLY A 355 -11.84 -4.42 -2.83
N LEU A 356 -11.14 -4.14 -3.93
CA LEU A 356 -9.74 -4.56 -4.11
C LEU A 356 -8.80 -3.89 -3.10
N ILE A 357 -8.98 -2.58 -2.84
CA ILE A 357 -8.17 -1.83 -1.87
C ILE A 357 -8.39 -2.38 -0.45
N LEU A 358 -9.64 -2.63 -0.05
CA LEU A 358 -9.99 -3.23 1.23
C LEU A 358 -9.36 -4.62 1.43
N LEU A 359 -9.37 -5.44 0.38
CA LEU A 359 -8.79 -6.77 0.44
C LEU A 359 -7.27 -6.67 0.60
N CYS A 360 -6.62 -5.77 -0.14
CA CYS A 360 -5.19 -5.53 -0.01
C CYS A 360 -4.80 -4.89 1.32
N SER A 361 -5.64 -4.04 1.92
CA SER A 361 -5.30 -3.37 3.19
C SER A 361 -5.11 -4.35 4.33
N ILE A 362 -5.82 -5.49 4.34
CA ILE A 362 -5.63 -6.55 5.34
C ILE A 362 -4.19 -7.10 5.26
N SER A 363 -3.71 -7.37 4.05
CA SER A 363 -2.33 -7.86 3.85
C SER A 363 -1.28 -6.78 4.05
N VAL A 364 -1.59 -5.50 3.77
CA VAL A 364 -0.70 -4.38 4.13
C VAL A 364 -0.51 -4.34 5.65
N ILE A 365 -1.59 -4.48 6.43
CA ILE A 365 -1.52 -4.51 7.89
C ILE A 365 -0.69 -5.69 8.36
N GLN A 366 -0.96 -6.89 7.82
CA GLN A 366 -0.19 -8.09 8.16
C GLN A 366 1.30 -7.93 7.84
N PHE A 367 1.63 -7.39 6.68
CA PHE A 367 3.00 -7.13 6.25
C PHE A 367 3.69 -6.05 7.11
N CYS A 368 2.98 -4.99 7.49
CA CYS A 368 3.52 -3.97 8.38
C CYS A 368 3.77 -4.51 9.80
N SER A 369 2.85 -5.33 10.34
CA SER A 369 3.05 -5.99 11.64
C SER A 369 4.29 -6.88 11.63
N THR A 370 4.48 -7.69 10.58
CA THR A 370 5.67 -8.55 10.48
C THR A 370 6.94 -7.74 10.24
N ALA A 371 6.91 -6.76 9.33
CA ALA A 371 8.08 -5.94 9.00
C ALA A 371 8.53 -5.03 10.15
N PHE A 372 7.60 -4.61 11.01
CA PHE A 372 7.90 -3.76 12.15
C PHE A 372 7.70 -4.45 13.51
N ALA A 373 7.84 -5.78 13.53
CA ALA A 373 7.62 -6.58 14.74
C ALA A 373 8.46 -6.14 15.94
N TYR A 374 9.67 -5.61 15.71
CA TYR A 374 10.54 -5.10 16.77
C TYR A 374 10.04 -3.76 17.34
N TYR A 375 9.65 -2.83 16.47
CA TYR A 375 9.11 -1.53 16.89
C TYR A 375 7.72 -1.65 17.54
N ALA A 376 6.83 -2.43 16.92
CA ALA A 376 5.46 -2.66 17.34
C ALA A 376 5.31 -3.83 18.32
N GLN A 377 6.38 -4.24 19.01
CA GLN A 377 6.34 -5.37 19.94
C GLN A 377 5.33 -5.15 21.08
N ALA A 378 4.60 -6.21 21.42
CA ALA A 378 3.56 -6.20 22.46
C ALA A 378 2.40 -5.24 22.17
N THR A 379 2.02 -5.14 20.90
CA THR A 379 0.76 -4.52 20.46
C THR A 379 -0.25 -5.61 20.10
N ALA A 380 -1.55 -5.34 20.27
CA ALA A 380 -2.60 -6.30 19.95
C ALA A 380 -2.60 -6.64 18.45
N ALA A 381 -2.28 -5.66 17.60
CA ALA A 381 -2.14 -5.89 16.18
C ALA A 381 -1.00 -6.88 15.83
N GLN A 382 0.09 -6.89 16.60
CA GLN A 382 1.19 -7.84 16.40
C GLN A 382 0.79 -9.27 16.79
N GLU A 383 0.01 -9.43 17.86
CA GLU A 383 -0.47 -10.73 18.32
C GLU A 383 -1.42 -11.38 17.30
N ILE A 384 -2.35 -10.59 16.78
CA ILE A 384 -3.35 -11.04 15.81
C ILE A 384 -2.70 -11.32 14.44
N PHE A 385 -2.01 -10.31 13.87
CA PHE A 385 -1.56 -10.40 12.49
C PHE A 385 -0.19 -11.06 12.31
N GLY A 386 0.70 -10.98 13.32
CA GLY A 386 2.02 -11.61 13.29
C GLY A 386 1.98 -13.08 13.71
N HIS A 387 1.46 -13.38 14.91
CA HIS A 387 1.56 -14.73 15.46
C HIS A 387 0.45 -15.68 15.01
N THR A 388 -0.80 -15.21 14.99
CA THR A 388 -1.97 -16.08 14.75
C THR A 388 -2.10 -16.46 13.28
N LEU A 389 -1.90 -15.51 12.36
CA LEU A 389 -2.06 -15.74 10.92
C LEU A 389 -0.95 -16.61 10.32
N GLU A 390 0.30 -16.44 10.75
CA GLU A 390 1.44 -17.22 10.24
C GLU A 390 1.42 -18.67 10.73
N SER A 391 0.74 -18.94 11.84
CA SER A 391 0.72 -20.26 12.48
C SER A 391 -0.42 -21.16 11.98
N LEU A 392 -1.30 -20.67 11.09
CA LEU A 392 -2.42 -21.44 10.56
C LEU A 392 -1.95 -22.63 9.71
N ARG A 393 -2.50 -23.82 10.02
CA ARG A 393 -2.18 -25.08 9.35
C ARG A 393 -2.48 -24.97 7.84
N GLY A 394 -1.46 -25.22 7.02
CA GLY A 394 -1.51 -25.12 5.55
C GLY A 394 -0.86 -23.85 5.01
N ILE A 395 -1.26 -22.67 5.51
CA ILE A 395 -0.78 -21.37 5.03
C ILE A 395 0.63 -21.05 5.57
N LYS A 396 0.99 -21.60 6.74
CA LYS A 396 2.29 -21.41 7.39
C LYS A 396 3.49 -21.58 6.44
N TYR A 397 3.42 -22.48 5.47
CA TYR A 397 4.53 -22.72 4.53
C TYR A 397 4.76 -21.54 3.58
N LEU A 398 3.71 -20.84 3.14
CA LEU A 398 3.85 -19.68 2.26
C LEU A 398 4.57 -18.52 2.95
N TYR A 399 4.29 -18.32 4.25
CA TYR A 399 4.94 -17.31 5.07
C TYR A 399 6.33 -17.76 5.55
N LYS A 400 6.52 -19.04 5.90
CA LYS A 400 7.84 -19.59 6.28
C LYS A 400 8.91 -19.41 5.21
N TYR A 401 8.53 -19.50 3.93
CA TYR A 401 9.47 -19.32 2.81
C TYR A 401 9.48 -17.89 2.25
N ASN A 402 8.84 -16.93 2.92
CA ASN A 402 8.78 -15.53 2.51
C ASN A 402 8.37 -15.32 1.04
N VAL A 403 7.50 -16.19 0.51
CA VAL A 403 7.19 -16.26 -0.93
C VAL A 403 6.61 -14.93 -1.43
N PHE A 404 5.73 -14.32 -0.64
CA PHE A 404 5.07 -13.05 -0.99
C PHE A 404 6.05 -11.88 -0.94
N GLN A 405 6.97 -11.87 0.03
CA GLN A 405 7.99 -10.84 0.20
C GLN A 405 9.02 -10.90 -0.95
N ILE A 406 9.43 -12.12 -1.35
CA ILE A 406 10.30 -12.32 -2.51
C ILE A 406 9.60 -11.85 -3.79
N ALA A 407 8.34 -12.27 -4.00
CA ALA A 407 7.56 -11.85 -5.17
C ALA A 407 7.40 -10.32 -5.24
N PHE A 408 7.15 -9.68 -4.09
CA PHE A 408 7.07 -8.22 -3.98
C PHE A 408 8.36 -7.54 -4.44
N VAL A 409 9.52 -7.97 -3.92
CA VAL A 409 10.83 -7.36 -4.25
C VAL A 409 11.20 -7.61 -5.71
N VAL A 410 10.94 -8.81 -6.24
CA VAL A 410 11.20 -9.13 -7.65
C VAL A 410 10.36 -8.23 -8.57
N LEU A 411 9.06 -8.06 -8.30
CA LEU A 411 8.19 -7.19 -9.10
C LEU A 411 8.57 -5.71 -8.96
N ALA A 412 8.99 -5.26 -7.78
CA ALA A 412 9.54 -3.92 -7.59
C ALA A 412 10.80 -3.68 -8.42
N GLY A 413 11.74 -4.64 -8.43
CA GLY A 413 12.94 -4.58 -9.26
C GLY A 413 12.64 -4.56 -10.75
N LEU A 414 11.76 -5.45 -11.23
CA LEU A 414 11.37 -5.53 -12.64
C LEU A 414 10.71 -4.23 -13.13
N THR A 415 9.83 -3.64 -12.31
CA THR A 415 9.16 -2.39 -12.66
C THR A 415 10.10 -1.20 -12.64
N PHE A 416 11.02 -1.13 -11.68
CA PHE A 416 12.07 -0.12 -11.67
C PHE A 416 12.94 -0.20 -12.94
N VAL A 417 13.40 -1.40 -13.31
CA VAL A 417 14.18 -1.62 -14.54
C VAL A 417 13.38 -1.26 -15.79
N TYR A 418 12.09 -1.61 -15.84
CA TYR A 418 11.21 -1.24 -16.94
C TYR A 418 11.11 0.29 -17.09
N TYR A 419 10.93 1.03 -16.00
CA TYR A 419 10.90 2.49 -16.03
C TYR A 419 12.26 3.11 -16.34
N ALA A 420 13.37 2.51 -15.90
CA ALA A 420 14.71 2.97 -16.25
C ALA A 420 14.99 2.79 -17.76
N ALA A 421 14.64 1.62 -18.33
CA ALA A 421 14.90 1.30 -19.73
C ALA A 421 13.93 1.99 -20.71
N PHE A 422 12.65 2.11 -20.34
CA PHE A 422 11.59 2.58 -21.24
C PHE A 422 10.90 3.87 -20.79
N GLY A 423 11.08 4.30 -19.53
CA GLY A 423 10.45 5.51 -19.00
C GLY A 423 10.93 6.80 -19.69
N TRP A 424 12.14 6.81 -20.24
CA TRP A 424 12.67 7.94 -21.03
C TRP A 424 12.20 7.96 -22.47
N ARG A 425 11.71 6.83 -23.02
CA ARG A 425 11.03 6.86 -24.31
C ARG A 425 9.75 7.63 -24.10
N ARG A 426 9.71 8.89 -24.57
CA ARG A 426 8.45 9.63 -24.70
C ARG A 426 7.48 8.66 -25.35
N LYS A 427 6.35 8.34 -24.69
CA LYS A 427 5.17 7.87 -25.42
C LYS A 427 5.05 8.87 -26.55
N LYS A 428 5.28 8.44 -27.79
CA LYS A 428 5.12 9.33 -28.94
C LYS A 428 3.71 9.89 -28.75
N PRO A 429 3.52 11.20 -28.52
CA PRO A 429 2.18 11.76 -28.57
C PRO A 429 1.61 11.30 -29.91
N SER A 430 0.37 10.83 -29.91
CA SER A 430 -0.30 10.40 -31.13
C SER A 430 -0.44 11.61 -32.04
N GLY A 431 0.61 11.91 -32.82
CA GLY A 431 0.78 13.10 -33.63
C GLY A 431 0.88 14.42 -32.83
N ARG A 432 2.02 15.11 -33.00
CA ARG A 432 2.07 16.58 -33.18
C ARG A 432 1.96 17.57 -32.00
N PHE A 433 2.16 17.19 -30.75
CA PHE A 433 2.70 18.18 -29.77
C PHE A 433 4.20 18.45 -30.03
N GLN A 434 4.55 18.92 -31.24
CA GLN A 434 5.80 19.62 -31.49
C GLN A 434 5.50 21.11 -31.31
N LEU A 435 5.50 21.55 -30.05
CA LEU A 435 5.73 22.96 -29.77
C LEU A 435 7.12 23.26 -30.34
N SER A 436 7.15 23.98 -31.46
CA SER A 436 8.36 24.57 -32.00
C SER A 436 9.06 25.28 -30.85
N THR A 437 10.28 24.85 -30.56
CA THR A 437 11.16 25.55 -29.62
C THR A 437 11.49 26.92 -30.19
#